data_AF-A0A7Y3AIE7-F1
#
_entry.id   AF-A0A7Y3AIE7-F1
#
_cell.length_a   1.000
_cell.length_b   1.000
_cell.length_c   1.000
_cell.angle_alpha   90.00
_cell.angle_beta   90.00
_cell.angle_gamma   90.00
#
_symmetry.space_group_name_H-M   'P 1'
#
loop_
_entity.id
_entity.type
_entity.pdbx_description
1 polymer ?
#
loop_
_entity_poly.entity_id
_entity_poly.type
_entity_poly.pdbx_seq_one_letter_code
_entity_poly.pdbx_strand_id
1 'polypeptide(L)' 'MAGQCAIAEYGVPVPEQAIASIRKNKVALKGPMTNVVGTGFPSPNITLRVELDIICKSGQAMSLIQGYRV' A
#
# COMPACT_ATOMS: atom_id res chain seq x y z
N MET A 1 5.46 5.62 -5.17
CA MET A 1 6.14 4.32 -4.96
C MET A 1 5.79 3.80 -3.57
N ALA A 2 5.81 2.48 -3.30
CA ALA A 2 5.53 1.92 -1.97
C ALA A 2 6.38 0.67 -1.71
N GLY A 3 6.55 0.29 -0.45
CA GLY A 3 7.38 -0.83 0.01
C GLY A 3 8.79 -0.41 0.43
N GLN A 4 9.72 -1.36 0.45
CA GLN A 4 11.09 -1.14 0.90
C GLN A 4 11.83 -0.07 0.08
N CYS A 5 11.60 -0.01 -1.23
CA CYS A 5 12.20 1.02 -2.09
C CYS A 5 11.77 2.44 -1.69
N ALA A 6 10.55 2.62 -1.19
CA ALA A 6 10.06 3.91 -0.75
C ALA A 6 10.72 4.39 0.55
N ILE A 7 11.27 3.50 1.37
CA ILE A 7 11.95 3.88 2.61
C ILE A 7 13.23 4.69 2.29
N ALA A 8 13.99 4.27 1.28
CA ALA A 8 15.22 4.95 0.90
C ALA A 8 14.97 6.39 0.38
N GLU A 9 13.83 6.61 -0.27
CA GLU A 9 13.52 7.88 -0.95
C GLU A 9 12.61 8.81 -0.11
N TYR A 10 11.65 8.23 0.63
CA TYR A 10 10.62 8.97 1.36
C TYR A 10 10.70 8.78 2.88
N GLY A 11 11.62 7.95 3.39
CA GLY A 11 11.77 7.67 4.82
C GLY A 11 10.63 6.83 5.43
N VAL A 12 9.61 6.48 4.65
CA VAL A 12 8.46 5.68 5.07
C VAL A 12 8.13 4.63 4.01
N PRO A 13 7.62 3.46 4.40
CA PRO A 13 7.31 2.40 3.44
C PRO A 13 6.05 2.69 2.60
N VAL A 14 5.14 3.53 3.08
CA VAL A 14 3.92 3.91 2.36
C VAL A 14 3.81 5.43 2.38
N PRO A 15 4.32 6.13 1.36
CA PRO A 15 4.22 7.57 1.25
C PRO A 15 2.77 8.02 1.00
N GLU A 16 2.40 9.18 1.55
CA GLU A 16 1.08 9.76 1.36
C GLU A 16 0.76 10.02 -0.12
N GLN A 17 1.75 10.42 -0.92
CA GLN A 17 1.61 10.62 -2.37
C GLN A 17 1.16 9.34 -3.09
N ALA A 18 1.61 8.16 -2.62
CA ALA A 18 1.17 6.89 -3.17
C ALA A 18 -0.31 6.63 -2.85
N ILE A 19 -0.73 6.89 -1.61
CA ILE A 19 -2.12 6.77 -1.17
C ILE A 19 -3.01 7.74 -1.98
N ALA A 20 -2.58 8.99 -2.14
CA ALA A 20 -3.31 10.00 -2.90
C ALA A 20 -3.47 9.61 -4.37
N SER A 21 -2.42 9.06 -5.00
CA SER A 21 -2.49 8.54 -6.37
C SER A 21 -3.50 7.40 -6.49
N ILE A 22 -3.50 6.47 -5.53
CA ILE A 22 -4.46 5.35 -5.52
C ILE A 22 -5.89 5.85 -5.29
N ARG A 23 -6.10 6.81 -4.38
CA ARG A 23 -7.41 7.43 -4.14
C ARG A 23 -7.91 8.20 -5.36
N LYS A 24 -7.03 8.84 -6.13
CA LYS A 24 -7.38 9.54 -7.37
C LYS A 24 -7.76 8.56 -8.47
N ASN A 25 -6.91 7.55 -8.70
CA ASN A 25 -7.05 6.64 -9.83
C ASN A 25 -8.04 5.49 -9.56
N LYS A 26 -8.42 5.27 -8.30
CA LYS A 26 -9.33 4.20 -7.84
C LYS A 26 -8.86 2.78 -8.19
N VAL A 27 -7.64 2.62 -8.69
CA VAL A 27 -7.05 1.34 -9.08
C VAL A 27 -5.57 1.40 -8.73
N ALA A 28 -5.03 0.27 -8.28
CA ALA A 28 -3.61 0.09 -8.02
C ALA A 28 -3.18 -1.33 -8.36
N LEU A 29 -1.99 -1.47 -8.93
CA LEU A 29 -1.28 -2.74 -9.01
C LEU A 29 -0.11 -2.67 -8.04
N LYS A 30 -0.07 -3.59 -7.09
CA LYS A 30 1.03 -3.69 -6.11
C LYS A 30 1.81 -4.99 -6.32
N GLY A 31 3.14 -4.89 -6.37
CA GLY A 31 4.02 -6.05 -6.31
C GLY A 31 4.03 -6.69 -4.91
N PRO A 32 4.69 -7.84 -4.73
CA PRO A 32 4.95 -8.35 -3.39
C PRO A 32 5.72 -7.30 -2.58
N MET A 33 5.27 -7.03 -1.37
CA MET A 33 5.84 -6.02 -0.48
C MET A 33 6.22 -6.71 0.82
N THR A 34 7.49 -6.56 1.17
CA THR A 34 8.09 -7.18 2.35
C THR A 34 7.88 -6.27 3.55
N ASN A 35 7.47 -6.86 4.67
CA ASN A 35 7.49 -6.15 5.96
C ASN A 35 8.95 -6.05 6.43
N VAL A 36 9.45 -4.83 6.60
CA VAL A 36 10.78 -4.62 7.17
C VAL A 36 10.69 -4.70 8.69
N VAL A 37 10.96 -5.88 9.25
CA VAL A 37 10.90 -6.15 10.69
C VAL A 37 12.01 -5.38 11.42
N GLY A 38 11.74 -4.85 12.61
CA GLY A 38 12.74 -4.19 13.47
C GLY A 38 12.99 -2.70 13.19
N THR A 39 12.30 -2.10 12.21
CA THR A 39 12.44 -0.67 11.87
C THR A 39 11.42 0.24 12.57
N GLY A 40 10.46 -0.33 13.30
CA GLY A 40 9.36 0.41 13.93
C GLY A 40 8.27 0.87 12.96
N PHE A 41 8.41 0.61 11.65
CA PHE A 41 7.37 0.96 10.69
C PHE A 41 6.20 -0.03 10.70
N PRO A 42 4.97 0.46 10.53
CA PRO A 42 3.81 -0.41 10.35
C PRO A 42 3.93 -1.23 9.06
N SER A 43 3.28 -2.39 9.02
CA SER A 43 3.26 -3.23 7.83
C SER A 43 2.70 -2.44 6.64
N PRO A 44 3.40 -2.37 5.49
CA PRO A 44 2.95 -1.60 4.35
C PRO A 44 1.59 -2.08 3.83
N ASN A 45 1.35 -3.40 3.90
CA ASN A 45 0.08 -4.01 3.52
C ASN A 45 -1.06 -3.62 4.49
N ILE A 46 -0.78 -3.51 5.79
CA ILE A 46 -1.80 -3.10 6.77
C ILE A 46 -2.09 -1.62 6.59
N THR A 47 -1.06 -0.78 6.49
CA THR A 47 -1.20 0.66 6.26
C THR A 47 -2.04 0.95 5.03
N LEU A 48 -1.75 0.29 3.90
CA LEU A 48 -2.56 0.44 2.68
C LEU A 48 -4.03 0.03 2.87
N ARG A 49 -4.29 -1.03 3.65
CA ARG A 49 -5.67 -1.47 3.92
C ARG A 49 -6.44 -0.50 4.80
N VAL A 50 -5.81 0.03 5.84
CA VAL A 50 -6.43 1.02 6.74
C VAL A 50 -6.68 2.33 6.00
N GLU A 51 -5.69 2.82 5.27
CA GLU A 51 -5.76 4.12 4.59
C GLU A 51 -6.68 4.14 3.38
N LEU A 52 -6.88 2.99 2.73
CA LEU A 52 -7.74 2.86 1.55
C LEU A 52 -9.05 2.13 1.86
N ASP A 53 -9.28 1.73 3.12
CA ASP A 53 -10.41 0.92 3.58
C ASP A 53 -10.67 -0.33 2.71
N ILE A 54 -9.61 -0.94 2.19
CA ILE A 54 -9.68 -2.11 1.31
C ILE A 54 -9.53 -3.41 2.11
N ILE A 55 -10.59 -4.21 2.16
CA ILE A 55 -10.59 -5.57 2.72
C ILE A 55 -10.22 -6.59 1.63
N CYS A 56 -8.92 -6.74 1.33
CA CYS A 56 -8.45 -7.84 0.48
C CYS A 56 -7.25 -8.59 1.11
N LYS A 57 -7.43 -9.88 1.38
CA LYS A 57 -6.37 -10.81 1.79
C LYS A 57 -5.88 -11.58 0.57
N SER A 58 -4.77 -11.16 -0.03
CA SER A 58 -3.91 -12.11 -0.74
C SER A 58 -2.44 -11.69 -0.62
N GLY A 59 -1.62 -12.63 -0.17
CA GLY A 59 -0.17 -12.53 -0.14
C GLY A 59 0.47 -12.55 -1.53
N GLN A 60 -0.32 -12.49 -2.60
CA GLN A 60 0.14 -12.44 -3.97
C GLN A 60 -0.48 -11.21 -4.64
N ALA A 61 0.33 -10.52 -5.44
CA ALA A 61 -0.07 -9.34 -6.19
C ALA A 61 -1.40 -9.60 -6.91
N MET A 62 -2.48 -8.95 -6.48
CA MET A 62 -3.69 -8.86 -7.28
C MET A 62 -4.28 -7.46 -7.22
N SER A 63 -4.31 -6.90 -8.43
CA SER A 63 -5.09 -5.75 -8.89
C SER A 63 -6.58 -5.95 -8.64
N LEU A 64 -7.30 -4.82 -8.63
CA LEU A 64 -8.74 -4.60 -8.50
C LEU A 64 -9.15 -4.06 -7.13
N ILE A 65 -9.01 -2.73 -7.00
CA ILE A 65 -9.90 -1.96 -6.14
C ILE A 65 -11.24 -1.85 -6.89
N GLN A 66 -11.95 -2.97 -7.02
CA GLN A 66 -13.34 -2.96 -7.45
C GLN A 66 -14.18 -2.93 -6.17
N GLY A 67 -14.24 -1.75 -5.56
CA GLY A 67 -14.81 -1.60 -4.22
C GLY A 67 -14.94 -0.16 -3.75
N TYR A 68 -15.08 0.81 -4.65
CA TYR A 68 -15.83 2.01 -4.28
C TYR A 68 -17.30 1.62 -4.33
N ARG A 69 -17.86 1.22 -3.18
CA ARG A 69 -19.31 1.25 -3.00
C ARG A 69 -19.74 2.72 -3.10
N VAL A 70 -20.64 2.98 -4.05
CA VAL A 70 -21.51 4.17 -4.05
C VAL A 70 -22.30 4.26 -2.76
#